data_AF-A0A955L406-F1
#
_entry.id   AF-A0A955L406-F1
#
_cell.length_a   1.000
_cell.length_b   1.000
_cell.length_c   1.000
_cell.angle_alpha   90.00
_cell.angle_beta   90.00
_cell.angle_gamma   90.00
#
_symmetry.space_group_name_H-M   'P 1'
#
loop_
_entity.id
_entity.type
_entity.pdbx_description
1 polymer ?
#
loop_
_entity_poly.entity_id
_entity_poly.type
_entity_poly.pdbx_seq_one_letter_code
_entity_poly.pdbx_strand_id
1 'polypeptide(L)' 'MHKTVSIDEAKLNLDQMIQEIERDQTLIYIITVDSIPKAMLSAINGDVQLVTGDAILTTTVESISNEVDN' A
#
# COMPACT_ATOMS: atom_id res chain seq x y z
N MET A 1 -14.67 0.48 2.86
CA MET A 1 -14.66 1.65 1.94
C MET A 1 -13.36 1.61 1.14
N HIS A 2 -13.29 2.08 -0.10
CA HIS A 2 -12.02 2.08 -0.85
C HIS A 2 -11.63 3.45 -1.43
N LYS A 3 -10.33 3.70 -1.52
CA LYS A 3 -9.72 4.85 -2.21
C LYS A 3 -8.82 4.32 -3.32
N THR A 4 -8.81 4.98 -4.47
CA THR A 4 -7.88 4.65 -5.56
C THR A 4 -6.85 5.76 -5.66
N VAL A 5 -5.57 5.39 -5.73
CA VAL A 5 -4.44 6.31 -5.85
C VAL A 5 -3.49 5.84 -6.94
N SER A 6 -2.75 6.77 -7.52
CA SER A 6 -1.63 6.44 -8.40
C SER A 6 -0.43 5.92 -7.60
N ILE A 7 0.49 5.22 -8.26
CA ILE A 7 1.72 4.75 -7.63
C ILE A 7 2.59 5.91 -7.12
N ASP A 8 2.56 7.07 -7.79
CA ASP A 8 3.34 8.23 -7.38
C ASP A 8 2.76 8.88 -6.12
N GLU A 9 1.44 8.98 -6.04
CA GLU A 9 0.74 9.42 -4.82
C GLU A 9 0.96 8.45 -3.65
N ALA A 10 0.91 7.14 -3.92
CA ALA A 10 1.14 6.11 -2.91
C ALA A 10 2.56 6.18 -2.33
N LYS A 11 3.57 6.42 -3.18
CA LYS A 11 4.96 6.62 -2.73
C LYS A 11 5.12 7.85 -1.86
N LEU A 12 4.44 8.95 -2.20
CA LEU A 12 4.55 10.20 -1.43
C LEU A 12 3.83 10.13 -0.08
N ASN A 13 2.75 9.36 0.02
CA ASN A 13 1.84 9.37 1.16
C ASN A 13 1.74 8.02 1.90
N LEU A 14 2.69 7.10 1.70
CA LEU A 14 2.60 5.73 2.23
C LEU A 14 2.35 5.69 3.74
N ASP A 15 3.10 6.47 4.52
CA ASP A 15 2.97 6.51 5.98
C ASP A 15 1.59 7.00 6.43
N GLN A 16 1.07 8.03 5.76
CA GLN A 16 -0.29 8.52 6.03
C GLN A 16 -1.32 7.44 5.69
N MET A 17 -1.17 6.76 4.55
CA MET A 17 -2.07 5.69 4.14
C MET A 17 -2.07 4.54 5.15
N ILE A 18 -0.90 4.14 5.67
CA ILE A 18 -0.77 3.13 6.72
C ILE A 18 -1.51 3.60 7.98
N GLN A 19 -1.28 4.83 8.45
CA GLN A 19 -1.96 5.35 9.64
C GLN A 19 -3.48 5.45 9.47
N GLU A 20 -3.97 5.79 8.28
CA GLU A 20 -5.39 5.82 7.98
C GLU A 20 -6.00 4.41 8.04
N ILE A 21 -5.32 3.40 7.50
CA ILE A 21 -5.73 2.00 7.59
C ILE A 21 -5.68 1.48 9.03
N GLU A 22 -4.66 1.83 9.80
CA GLU A 22 -4.54 1.42 11.21
C GLU A 22 -5.72 1.97 12.03
N ARG A 23 -6.13 3.21 11.77
CA ARG A 23 -7.27 3.86 12.42
C ARG A 23 -8.61 3.34 11.93
N ASP A 24 -8.75 3.07 10.64
CA ASP A 24 -9.93 2.47 10.02
C ASP A 24 -9.55 1.20 9.27
N GLN A 25 -9.64 0.08 9.98
CA GLN A 25 -9.29 -1.25 9.48
C GLN A 25 -10.19 -1.71 8.31
N THR A 26 -11.24 -0.96 7.96
CA THR A 26 -12.13 -1.24 6.82
C THR A 26 -11.75 -0.44 5.56
N LEU A 27 -10.77 0.44 5.67
CA LEU A 27 -10.23 1.23 4.57
C LEU A 27 -9.27 0.40 3.72
N ILE A 28 -9.46 0.49 2.41
CA ILE A 28 -8.63 -0.19 1.41
C ILE A 28 -8.12 0.86 0.42
N TYR A 29 -6.82 0.85 0.14
CA TYR A 29 -6.25 1.63 -0.95
C TYR A 29 -5.96 0.73 -2.14
N ILE A 30 -6.47 1.08 -3.30
CA ILE A 30 -6.12 0.46 -4.58
C ILE A 30 -5.07 1.35 -5.25
N ILE A 31 -3.88 0.79 -5.47
CA ILE A 31 -2.76 1.49 -6.10
C ILE A 31 -2.75 1.12 -7.59
N THR A 32 -2.72 2.16 -8.43
CA THR A 32 -2.76 2.04 -9.89
C THR A 32 -1.46 2.53 -10.53
N VAL A 33 -1.07 1.89 -11.62
CA VAL A 33 0.00 2.33 -12.53
C VAL A 33 -0.66 2.52 -13.90
N ASP A 34 -0.54 3.71 -14.49
CA ASP A 34 -1.22 4.05 -15.75
C ASP A 34 -2.74 3.76 -15.72
N SER A 35 -3.38 4.05 -14.59
CA SER A 35 -4.80 3.75 -14.29
C SER A 35 -5.17 2.25 -14.22
N ILE A 36 -4.20 1.35 -14.31
CA ILE A 36 -4.40 -0.09 -14.15
C ILE A 36 -4.15 -0.45 -12.68
N PRO A 37 -5.09 -1.09 -11.96
CA PRO A 37 -4.86 -1.60 -10.62
C PRO A 37 -3.71 -2.60 -10.60
N LYS A 38 -2.73 -2.37 -9.71
CA LYS A 38 -1.55 -3.23 -9.56
C LYS A 38 -1.38 -3.76 -8.14
N ALA A 39 -1.81 -3.01 -7.14
CA ALA A 39 -1.71 -3.41 -5.75
C ALA A 39 -2.87 -2.90 -4.91
N MET A 40 -3.01 -3.48 -3.73
CA MET A 40 -4.00 -3.15 -2.72
C MET A 40 -3.31 -3.07 -1.36
N LEU A 41 -3.50 -1.98 -0.63
CA LEU A 41 -3.04 -1.81 0.75
C LEU A 41 -4.27 -1.87 1.67
N SER A 42 -4.25 -2.78 2.64
CA SER A 42 -5.37 -3.00 3.56
C SER A 42 -4.92 -3.58 4.89
N ALA A 43 -5.74 -3.44 5.92
CA ALA A 43 -5.56 -4.19 7.15
C ALA A 43 -6.05 -5.64 7.00
N ILE A 44 -5.20 -6.62 7.32
CA ILE A 44 -5.51 -8.04 7.33
C ILE A 44 -5.04 -8.60 8.68
N ASN A 45 -5.99 -9.09 9.49
CA ASN A 45 -5.73 -9.62 10.84
C ASN A 45 -5.07 -8.63 11.81
N GLY A 46 -5.29 -7.33 11.61
CA GLY A 46 -4.73 -6.26 12.44
C GLY A 46 -3.40 -5.68 11.92
N ASP A 47 -2.79 -6.31 10.91
CA ASP A 47 -1.57 -5.83 10.27
C ASP A 47 -1.89 -5.16 8.94
N VAL A 48 -1.19 -4.07 8.62
CA VAL A 48 -1.29 -3.44 7.29
C VAL A 48 -0.46 -4.25 6.30
N GLN A 49 -1.10 -4.74 5.23
CA GLN A 49 -0.49 -5.59 4.22
C GLN A 49 -0.64 -4.99 2.82
N LEU A 50 0.39 -5.15 2.00
CA LEU A 50 0.39 -4.83 0.58
C LEU A 50 0.18 -6.10 -0.24
N VAL A 51 -0.97 -6.21 -0.89
CA VAL A 51 -1.29 -7.30 -1.81
C VAL A 51 -1.03 -6.81 -3.23
N THR A 52 -0.06 -7.38 -3.93
CA THR A 52 0.15 -7.10 -5.36
C THR A 52 -0.52 -8.17 -6.21
N GLY A 53 -1.02 -7.79 -7.38
CA GLY A 53 -1.71 -8.72 -8.29
C GLY A 53 -0.84 -9.90 -8.76
N ASP A 54 0.49 -9.77 -8.66
CA ASP A 54 1.45 -10.79 -9.04
C ASP A 54 1.97 -11.62 -7.85
N ALA A 55 1.79 -11.16 -6.60
CA ALA A 55 2.07 -11.91 -5.35
C ALA A 55 1.56 -11.15 -4.11
N ILE A 56 1.07 -11.86 -3.09
CA ILE A 56 0.86 -11.26 -1.76
C ILE A 56 2.26 -10.97 -1.18
N LEU A 57 2.64 -9.70 -1.10
CA LEU A 57 3.85 -9.26 -0.40
C LEU A 57 3.48 -9.08 1.07
N THR A 58 3.48 -10.17 1.82
CA THR A 58 3.50 -10.13 3.30
C THR A 58 4.87 -9.65 3.74
N THR A 59 5.08 -8.34 3.73
CA THR A 59 6.23 -7.70 4.36
C THR A 59 5.74 -7.04 5.64
N THR A 60 6.34 -7.39 6.78
CA THR A 60 6.44 -6.45 7.90
C THR A 60 7.07 -5.19 7.30
N VAL A 61 6.49 -4.01 7.51
CA VAL A 61 6.99 -2.75 6.93
C VAL A 61 8.31 -2.39 7.61
N GLU A 62 9.38 -3.13 7.32
CA GLU A 62 10.73 -2.65 7.46
C GLU A 62 11.01 -1.78 6.24
N SER A 63 11.40 -0.55 6.53
CA SER A 63 11.67 0.55 5.62
C SER A 63 11.98 0.11 4.19
N ILE A 64 11.15 0.56 3.24
CA ILE A 64 11.58 0.71 1.85
C ILE A 64 12.60 1.87 1.83
N SER A 65 13.78 1.63 2.41
CA SER A 65 14.92 2.52 2.29
C SER A 65 15.48 2.31 0.90
N ASN A 66 15.49 3.39 0.12
CA ASN A 66 16.17 3.51 -1.17
C ASN A 66 17.51 2.77 -1.18
N GLU A 67 17.54 1.59 -1.81
CA GLU A 67 18.75 1.07 -2.42
C GLU A 67 18.41 0.72 -3.87
N VAL A 68 18.42 1.75 -4.70
CA VAL A 68 18.88 1.61 -6.08
C VAL A 68 19.98 2.65 -6.25
N ASP A 69 21.11 2.38 -5.59
CA ASP A 69 22.41 2.90 -6.02
C ASP A 69 23.05 1.86 -6.94
N ASN A 70 23.67 2.38 -8.02
CA ASN A 70 24.44 1.76 -9.11
C ASN A 70 23.68 1.26 -10.35
#